data_AF-A0A7C3UUZ8-F1
#
_entry.id   AF-A0A7C3UUZ8-F1
#
_cell.length_a   1.000
_cell.length_b   1.000
_cell.length_c   1.000
_cell.angle_alpha   90.00
_cell.angle_beta   90.00
_cell.angle_gamma   90.00
#
_symmetry.space_group_name_H-M   'P 1'
#
loop_
_entity.id
_entity.type
_entity.pdbx_description
1 polymer ?
#
loop_
_entity_poly.entity_id
_entity_poly.type
_entity_poly.pdbx_seq_one_letter_code
_entity_poly.pdbx_strand_id
1 'polypeptide(L)' 'MEDKEEMYKMARLQHQLLEKRLKALLDKPYLTDEEELEVRALKKKKLYYKDMMERLKEEREDR' A
#
# COMPACT_ATOMS: atom_id res chain seq x y z
N MET A 1 11.67 -1.09 20.82
CA MET A 1 11.60 -1.91 19.59
C MET A 1 10.17 -2.04 19.07
N GLU A 2 9.14 -1.61 19.82
CA GLU A 2 7.73 -1.67 19.41
C GLU A 2 7.37 -0.76 18.24
N ASP A 3 7.95 0.45 18.16
CA ASP A 3 7.66 1.43 17.09
C ASP A 3 7.78 0.86 15.67
N LYS A 4 8.87 0.13 15.38
CA LYS A 4 9.10 -0.44 14.03
C LYS A 4 8.10 -1.54 13.69
N GLU A 5 7.70 -2.33 14.67
CA GLU A 5 6.71 -3.40 14.45
C GLU A 5 5.30 -2.84 14.30
N GLU A 6 4.94 -1.80 15.06
CA GLU A 6 3.70 -1.05 14.85
C GLU A 6 3.68 -0.36 13.48
N MET A 7 4.77 0.31 13.09
CA MET A 7 4.89 0.92 11.77
C MET A 7 4.70 -0.12 10.65
N TYR A 8 5.30 -1.31 10.79
CA TYR A 8 5.12 -2.39 9.83
C TYR A 8 3.67 -2.91 9.79
N LYS A 9 3.03 -3.10 10.95
CA LYS A 9 1.62 -3.52 11.04
C LYS A 9 0.70 -2.50 10.38
N MET A 10 0.92 -1.21 10.64
CA MET A 10 0.17 -0.11 10.04
C MET A 10 0.40 -0.03 8.53
N ALA A 11 1.65 -0.13 8.07
CA ALA A 11 2.00 -0.17 6.64
C ALA A 11 1.30 -1.32 5.92
N ARG A 12 1.30 -2.51 6.54
CA ARG A 12 0.65 -3.70 6.00
C ARG A 12 -0.87 -3.54 5.92
N LEU A 13 -1.49 -3.00 6.96
CA LEU A 13 -2.93 -2.70 6.97
C LEU A 13 -3.29 -1.70 5.86
N GLN A 14 -2.54 -0.61 5.74
CA GLN A 14 -2.76 0.40 4.69
C GLN A 14 -2.54 -0.20 3.30
N HIS A 15 -1.49 -0.99 3.09
CA HIS A 15 -1.24 -1.70 1.84
C HIS A 15 -2.41 -2.62 1.46
N GLN A 16 -2.92 -3.42 2.40
CA GLN A 16 -4.07 -4.30 2.16
C GLN A 16 -5.35 -3.51 1.86
N LEU A 17 -5.58 -2.40 2.54
CA LEU A 17 -6.76 -1.57 2.32
C LEU A 17 -6.73 -0.91 0.93
N LEU A 18 -5.57 -0.37 0.54
CA LEU A 18 -5.33 0.18 -0.79
C LEU A 18 -5.48 -0.88 -1.88
N GLU A 19 -5.00 -2.10 -1.64
CA GLU A 19 -5.15 -3.22 -2.59
C GLU A 19 -6.61 -3.63 -2.76
N LYS A 20 -7.39 -3.71 -1.68
CA LYS A 20 -8.84 -3.98 -1.77
C LYS A 20 -9.57 -2.89 -2.55
N ARG A 21 -9.26 -1.62 -2.28
CA ARG A 21 -9.87 -0.48 -2.98
C ARG A 21 -9.49 -0.48 -4.46
N LEU A 22 -8.22 -0.70 -4.77
CA LEU A 22 -7.72 -0.82 -6.14
C LEU A 22 -8.40 -1.97 -6.88
N LYS A 23 -8.56 -3.13 -6.23
CA LYS A 23 -9.25 -4.28 -6.82
C LYS A 23 -10.71 -3.97 -7.11
N ALA A 24 -11.42 -3.31 -6.18
CA ALA A 24 -12.82 -2.92 -6.38
C ALA A 24 -13.01 -1.92 -7.53
N LEU A 25 -12.03 -1.04 -7.76
CA LEU A 25 -12.03 -0.13 -8.91
C LEU A 25 -11.72 -0.91 -10.20
N LEU A 26 -10.68 -1.74 -10.22
CA LEU A 26 -10.30 -2.52 -11.40
C LEU A 26 -11.32 -3.61 -11.79
N ASP A 27 -12.18 -4.02 -10.88
CA ASP A 27 -13.30 -4.95 -11.15
C ASP A 27 -14.41 -4.27 -11.95
N LYS A 28 -14.49 -2.94 -11.93
CA LYS A 28 -15.45 -2.20 -12.74
C LYS A 28 -15.05 -2.26 -14.22
N PRO A 29 -16.00 -2.51 -15.13
CA PRO A 29 -15.71 -2.57 -16.56
C PRO A 29 -15.29 -1.22 -17.16
N TYR A 30 -15.70 -0.11 -16.52
CA TYR A 30 -15.33 1.24 -16.89
C TYR A 30 -15.12 2.08 -15.63
N LEU A 31 -14.10 2.92 -15.66
CA LEU A 31 -13.76 3.87 -14.61
C LEU A 31 -14.07 5.28 -15.11
N THR A 32 -14.56 6.15 -14.24
CA THR A 32 -14.62 7.58 -14.54
C THR A 32 -13.22 8.21 -14.47
N ASP A 33 -13.03 9.40 -15.03
CA ASP A 33 -11.76 10.14 -14.95
C ASP A 33 -11.26 10.30 -13.50
N GLU A 34 -12.17 10.52 -12.57
CA GLU A 34 -11.88 10.60 -11.14
C GLU A 34 -11.39 9.26 -10.58
N GLU A 35 -12.01 8.15 -11.00
CA GLU A 35 -11.61 6.82 -10.58
C GLU A 35 -10.29 6.37 -11.22
N GLU A 36 -9.98 6.76 -12.46
CA GLU A 36 -8.68 6.52 -13.07
C GLU A 36 -7.56 7.28 -12.34
N LEU A 37 -7.82 8.54 -11.97
CA LEU A 37 -6.92 9.31 -11.11
C LEU A 37 -6.75 8.64 -9.75
N GLU A 38 -7.83 8.16 -9.14
CA GLU A 38 -7.79 7.40 -7.90
C GLU A 38 -6.96 6.11 -8.07
N VAL A 39 -7.14 5.33 -9.13
CA VAL A 39 -6.34 4.13 -9.43
C VAL A 39 -4.85 4.46 -9.55
N ARG A 40 -4.48 5.54 -10.25
CA ARG A 40 -3.08 5.99 -10.36
C ARG A 40 -2.52 6.41 -9.01
N ALA A 41 -3.28 7.16 -8.21
CA ALA A 41 -2.88 7.58 -6.88
C ALA A 41 -2.75 6.39 -5.91
N LEU A 42 -3.69 5.44 -5.95
CA LEU A 42 -3.70 4.22 -5.16
C LEU A 42 -2.49 3.34 -5.50
N LYS A 43 -2.14 3.19 -6.78
CA LYS A 43 -0.92 2.47 -7.19
C LYS A 43 0.35 3.10 -6.61
N LYS A 44 0.48 4.42 -6.67
CA LYS A 44 1.63 5.15 -6.08
C LYS A 44 1.69 4.97 -4.56
N LYS A 45 0.56 5.12 -3.86
CA LYS A 45 0.48 4.91 -2.41
C LYS A 45 0.81 3.46 -2.04
N LYS A 46 0.30 2.49 -2.80
CA LYS A 46 0.58 1.06 -2.59
C LYS A 46 2.08 0.78 -2.72
N LEU A 47 2.74 1.34 -3.73
CA LEU A 47 4.18 1.23 -3.91
C LEU A 47 4.93 1.84 -2.72
N TYR A 48 4.55 3.05 -2.29
CA TYR A 48 5.16 3.69 -1.11
C TYR A 48 5.09 2.81 0.15
N TYR A 49 3.93 2.21 0.45
CA TYR A 49 3.82 1.31 1.61
C TYR A 49 4.60 0.01 1.41
N LYS A 50 4.72 -0.50 0.18
CA LYS A 50 5.59 -1.66 -0.14
C LYS A 50 7.06 -1.33 0.12
N ASP A 51 7.57 -0.23 -0.42
CA ASP A 51 8.93 0.25 -0.19
C ASP A 51 9.21 0.51 1.30
N MET A 52 8.24 1.08 2.03
CA MET A 52 8.35 1.30 3.46
C MET A 52 8.43 -0.03 4.24
N MET A 53 7.64 -1.04 3.86
CA MET A 53 7.71 -2.37 4.45
C MET A 53 9.02 -3.09 4.10
N GLU A 54 9.52 -2.95 2.88
CA GLU A 54 10.81 -3.54 2.47
C GLU A 54 11.97 -2.93 3.24
N ARG A 55 12.03 -1.60 3.38
CA ARG A 55 13.04 -0.92 4.21
C ARG A 55 13.00 -1.37 5.66
N LEU A 56 11.81 -1.46 6.25
CA LEU A 56 11.65 -1.96 7.62
C LEU A 56 12.04 -3.45 7.77
N LYS A 57 11.94 -4.22 6.68
CA LYS A 57 12.36 -5.64 6.64
C LYS A 57 13.88 -5.77 6.49
N GLU A 58 14.50 -4.98 5.62
CA GLU A 58 15.96 -4.91 5.47
C GLU A 58 16.64 -4.47 6.77
N GLU A 59 16.10 -3.45 7.46
CA GLU A 59 16.59 -3.05 8.78
C GLU A 59 16.44 -4.12 9.88
N ARG A 60 15.61 -5.14 9.66
CA ARG A 60 15.46 -6.30 10.56
C ARG A 60 16.43 -7.44 10.21
N GLU A 61 16.84 -7.57 8.94
CA GLU A 61 17.75 -8.63 8.47
C GLU A 61 19.23 -8.27 8.67
N ASP A 62 19.58 -6.98 8.84
CA ASP A 62 20.95 -6.51 9.12
C ASP A 62 21.37 -6.61 10.61
N ARG A 63 20.58 -7.30 11.45
CA ARG A 63 20.84 -7.54 12.88
C ARG A 63 21.02 -9.01 13.20
#